data_AF-U1FKS5-F1
#
_entry.id   AF-U1FKS5-F1
#
_cell.length_a   1.000
_cell.length_b   1.000
_cell.length_c   1.000
_cell.angle_alpha   90.00
_cell.angle_beta   90.00
_cell.angle_gamma   90.00
#
_symmetry.space_group_name_H-M   'P 1'
#
loop_
_entity.id
_entity.type
_entity.pdbx_description
1 polymer ?
#
loop_
_entity_poly.entity_id
_entity_poly.type
_entity_poly.pdbx_seq_one_letter_code
_entity_poly.pdbx_strand_id
1 'polypeptide(L)'
;MKSDEICYNTDRMPEAFDIGSRASCKSFQRMFMMNKVKSNPVRLYRGGELGKALLKKVPIAAGVLLFAAALVFTGCSNGSDSGGSTPPLPKHAITFGVEGGNGTLKATVGGTEINSGDTVEQGKIVEFTATAGNPATHNVDFWTVSTGAFETGTGGSGSTSAKIKVAQPVTVTVKFKPVGTPPTKYNVTFGVSGTGGTLKAEVDGAEVHSPYQAERNKVIVFTAAPVNEYYAVEKWTDGGTDIAGETNATYNHTVTADADIAVHFKTAPVDVYVTGTSGGKAYVWKNGVPTQLNAHEAAPNAVFPKAICAQGKDVYVAGYETNGAPRPLAWKKDGTLYWISTIRDSDALDIASHNGKLFAVGYTYQNYNNKGASLTDISDPANPVLSFLREMDSSIIIAIARSLCAGTGELYVAGTKRIGSNDTVCLWTKPDVGEVSELELGLEGADASYGVCTAGASVYVAGGHLWKVDGTTFIPITIPGGKKGYKLCASEGTVYAAGQTTDGKAAIWKIEGASASLYATLSTNVGNVYALCAAGGDLYAAGFYQDTDYKRKPMWWHIAAGGTLTEHKLGIDEGETLGICVAPQE
;
A
#
# COMPACT_ATOMS: atom_id res chain seq x y z
N MET A 1 50.25 -10.93 52.67
CA MET A 1 49.26 -10.01 52.07
C MET A 1 48.21 -10.89 51.42
N LYS A 2 47.03 -10.95 52.05
CA LYS A 2 45.94 -11.88 51.72
C LYS A 2 44.98 -11.21 50.72
N SER A 3 44.42 -12.07 49.89
CA SER A 3 43.25 -11.89 49.02
C SER A 3 42.03 -11.40 49.78
N ASP A 4 41.29 -10.44 49.21
CA ASP A 4 39.89 -10.20 49.55
C ASP A 4 39.05 -10.26 48.26
N GLU A 5 38.27 -11.34 48.16
CA GLU A 5 37.12 -11.49 47.27
C GLU A 5 36.00 -10.57 47.74
N ILE A 6 35.37 -9.86 46.80
CA ILE A 6 34.15 -9.09 47.05
C ILE A 6 32.96 -9.95 46.57
N CYS A 7 32.21 -10.46 47.53
CA CYS A 7 30.92 -11.12 47.34
C CYS A 7 29.88 -10.11 46.83
N TYR A 8 29.18 -10.46 45.74
CA TYR A 8 27.91 -9.81 45.39
C TYR A 8 26.74 -10.61 45.97
N ASN A 9 25.92 -9.88 46.72
CA ASN A 9 24.79 -10.35 47.50
C ASN A 9 23.56 -10.45 46.57
N THR A 10 23.07 -11.67 46.30
CA THR A 10 21.80 -11.90 45.62
C THR A 10 20.76 -12.32 46.65
N ASP A 11 19.91 -11.39 47.06
CA ASP A 11 18.72 -11.70 47.84
C ASP A 11 17.48 -11.04 47.21
N ARG A 12 16.45 -11.88 47.06
CA ARG A 12 15.02 -11.65 46.78
C ARG A 12 14.50 -12.15 45.43
N MET A 13 14.26 -13.45 45.37
CA MET A 13 13.11 -14.04 44.68
C MET A 13 12.29 -14.83 45.72
N PRO A 14 10.95 -14.68 45.78
CA PRO A 14 10.13 -15.48 46.67
C PRO A 14 9.75 -16.83 46.03
N GLU A 15 10.03 -17.87 46.81
CA GLU A 15 9.24 -19.08 47.05
C GLU A 15 8.90 -20.02 45.89
N ALA A 16 9.58 -21.17 45.94
CA ALA A 16 9.25 -22.41 45.28
C ALA A 16 7.95 -23.02 45.83
N PHE A 17 7.10 -23.52 44.92
CA PHE A 17 6.07 -24.50 45.24
C PHE A 17 6.63 -25.91 45.05
N ASP A 18 6.58 -26.67 46.14
CA ASP A 18 6.89 -28.09 46.26
C ASP A 18 5.77 -28.93 45.62
N ILE A 19 6.13 -29.84 44.70
CA ILE A 19 5.30 -31.01 44.38
C ILE A 19 6.23 -32.21 44.14
N GLY A 20 6.48 -32.97 45.20
CA GLY A 20 6.84 -34.37 45.08
C GLY A 20 5.65 -35.21 44.62
N SER A 21 5.79 -35.94 43.50
CA SER A 21 5.23 -37.29 43.41
C SER A 21 5.99 -38.13 42.38
N ARG A 22 6.43 -39.31 42.84
CA ARG A 22 6.99 -40.40 42.05
C ARG A 22 5.90 -40.99 41.15
N ALA A 23 6.20 -41.28 39.88
CA ALA A 23 5.83 -42.54 39.25
C ALA A 23 6.45 -42.73 37.84
N SER A 24 7.13 -43.88 37.72
CA SER A 24 7.11 -44.79 36.56
C SER A 24 7.88 -44.41 35.27
N CYS A 25 9.16 -44.79 35.28
CA CYS A 25 9.87 -45.30 34.12
C CYS A 25 9.14 -46.53 33.54
N LYS A 26 8.69 -46.46 32.28
CA LYS A 26 8.39 -47.64 31.45
C LYS A 26 8.87 -47.43 30.01
N SER A 27 9.93 -48.16 29.71
CA SER A 27 10.39 -48.65 28.41
C SER A 27 9.28 -48.77 27.35
N PHE A 28 9.51 -48.19 26.17
CA PHE A 28 8.99 -48.72 24.92
C PHE A 28 10.10 -48.72 23.84
N GLN A 29 10.73 -49.88 23.70
CA GLN A 29 11.48 -50.29 22.52
C GLN A 29 10.50 -50.86 21.47
N ARG A 30 10.55 -50.32 20.24
CA ARG A 30 10.20 -50.97 18.95
C ARG A 30 10.69 -49.98 17.88
N MET A 31 11.86 -50.15 17.25
CA MET A 31 12.23 -51.16 16.26
C MET A 31 11.23 -51.24 15.10
N PHE A 32 11.46 -50.50 14.01
CA PHE A 32 11.22 -50.97 12.64
C PHE A 32 12.05 -50.17 11.60
N MET A 33 13.03 -50.89 11.06
CA MET A 33 13.61 -50.89 9.71
C MET A 33 13.97 -49.58 8.96
N MET A 34 15.30 -49.40 8.83
CA MET A 34 15.96 -48.68 7.74
C MET A 34 15.69 -49.37 6.39
N ASN A 35 15.32 -48.59 5.37
CA ASN A 35 15.50 -48.99 3.97
C ASN A 35 16.66 -48.18 3.37
N LYS A 36 17.74 -48.88 3.02
CA LYS A 36 18.86 -48.36 2.23
C LYS A 36 18.44 -48.27 0.77
N VAL A 37 18.69 -47.13 0.12
CA VAL A 37 18.91 -47.08 -1.34
C VAL A 37 20.26 -46.43 -1.59
N LYS A 38 21.10 -47.15 -2.33
CA LYS A 38 22.47 -46.79 -2.70
C LYS A 38 22.50 -45.74 -3.82
N SER A 39 23.50 -44.89 -3.72
CA SER A 39 24.06 -43.92 -4.65
C SER A 39 24.31 -44.42 -6.08
N ASN A 40 24.34 -43.47 -7.04
CA ASN A 40 25.53 -43.26 -7.87
C ASN A 40 25.60 -41.83 -8.46
N PRO A 41 26.83 -41.28 -8.67
CA PRO A 41 27.08 -39.87 -8.98
C PRO A 41 27.29 -39.63 -10.49
N VAL A 42 27.05 -38.40 -10.97
CA VAL A 42 27.46 -37.99 -12.33
C VAL A 42 28.26 -36.69 -12.27
N ARG A 43 29.30 -36.69 -13.10
CA ARG A 43 30.53 -35.91 -13.10
C ARG A 43 30.37 -34.43 -13.48
N LEU A 44 31.24 -33.62 -12.87
CA LEU A 44 31.72 -32.33 -13.35
C LEU A 44 32.30 -32.41 -14.76
N TYR A 45 31.98 -31.42 -15.59
CA TYR A 45 32.81 -31.00 -16.72
C TYR A 45 33.26 -29.55 -16.54
N ARG A 46 34.54 -29.34 -16.85
CA ARG A 46 35.31 -28.10 -16.77
C ARG A 46 35.77 -27.76 -18.19
N GLY A 47 35.82 -26.47 -18.53
CA GLY A 47 36.38 -25.92 -19.77
C GLY A 47 35.34 -25.10 -20.52
N GLY A 48 35.61 -23.91 -21.05
CA GLY A 48 36.85 -23.17 -21.28
C GLY A 48 36.49 -21.99 -22.20
N GLU A 49 37.31 -20.95 -22.15
CA GLU A 49 37.13 -19.58 -22.66
C GLU A 49 36.85 -19.38 -24.16
N LEU A 50 36.37 -18.16 -24.48
CA LEU A 50 36.54 -17.29 -25.67
C LEU A 50 35.19 -16.61 -25.97
N GLY A 51 35.01 -15.30 -26.07
CA GLY A 51 35.91 -14.17 -26.20
C GLY A 51 35.16 -13.08 -26.99
N LYS A 52 35.48 -11.82 -26.66
CA LYS A 52 35.29 -10.58 -27.46
C LYS A 52 33.95 -9.83 -27.39
N ALA A 53 34.13 -8.60 -26.92
CA ALA A 53 33.27 -7.44 -26.96
C ALA A 53 32.82 -7.02 -28.37
N LEU A 54 31.67 -6.35 -28.45
CA LEU A 54 31.51 -5.18 -29.32
C LEU A 54 30.35 -4.28 -28.85
N LEU A 55 30.68 -3.03 -28.51
CA LEU A 55 29.76 -1.90 -28.43
C LEU A 55 29.05 -1.68 -29.78
N LYS A 56 27.77 -1.28 -29.77
CA LYS A 56 27.31 0.07 -30.18
C LYS A 56 25.77 0.15 -30.36
N LYS A 57 25.22 1.20 -29.71
CA LYS A 57 24.24 2.19 -30.20
C LYS A 57 22.82 1.76 -30.64
N VAL A 58 21.85 2.40 -29.97
CA VAL A 58 20.43 2.65 -30.32
C VAL A 58 20.31 3.30 -31.72
N PRO A 59 19.17 3.17 -32.44
CA PRO A 59 18.12 4.18 -32.35
C PRO A 59 16.65 3.68 -32.46
N ILE A 60 15.77 4.62 -32.10
CA ILE A 60 14.30 4.72 -32.17
C ILE A 60 13.70 4.26 -33.52
N ALA A 61 12.56 3.56 -33.51
CA ALA A 61 11.56 3.64 -34.59
C ALA A 61 10.17 3.09 -34.19
N ALA A 62 9.16 3.83 -34.65
CA ALA A 62 7.71 3.65 -34.61
C ALA A 62 7.16 2.21 -34.69
N GLY A 63 6.21 1.89 -33.81
CA GLY A 63 5.35 0.71 -33.91
C GLY A 63 4.13 0.98 -34.80
N VAL A 64 4.21 0.55 -36.06
CA VAL A 64 3.05 0.35 -36.95
C VAL A 64 2.63 -1.11 -36.80
N LEU A 65 1.45 -1.36 -36.22
CA LEU A 65 0.85 -2.70 -36.20
C LEU A 65 0.05 -2.93 -37.48
N LEU A 66 0.65 -3.66 -38.42
CA LEU A 66 0.00 -4.31 -39.55
C LEU A 66 -0.48 -5.70 -39.11
N PHE A 67 -1.78 -5.95 -39.13
CA PHE A 67 -2.32 -7.32 -39.12
C PHE A 67 -2.63 -7.73 -40.56
N ALA A 68 -1.78 -8.61 -41.11
CA ALA A 68 -1.99 -9.29 -42.37
C ALA A 68 -2.78 -10.59 -42.15
N ALA A 69 -3.64 -10.87 -43.13
CA ALA A 69 -4.48 -12.05 -43.24
C ALA A 69 -3.68 -13.35 -43.46
N ALA A 70 -4.25 -14.47 -43.01
CA ALA A 70 -3.92 -15.80 -43.49
C ALA A 70 -5.19 -16.67 -43.64
N LEU A 71 -5.62 -16.89 -44.89
CA LEU A 71 -6.22 -18.15 -45.36
C LEU A 71 -5.06 -19.19 -45.43
N VAL A 72 -5.19 -20.51 -45.27
CA VAL A 72 -5.90 -21.58 -46.02
C VAL A 72 -5.90 -22.84 -45.12
N PHE A 73 -6.85 -23.80 -45.14
CA PHE A 73 -6.89 -25.02 -45.99
C PHE A 73 -8.23 -25.76 -45.72
N THR A 74 -9.15 -25.84 -46.70
CA THR A 74 -9.44 -26.98 -47.61
C THR A 74 -9.84 -28.32 -46.99
N GLY A 75 -11.02 -28.83 -47.36
CA GLY A 75 -11.24 -30.27 -47.57
C GLY A 75 -12.61 -30.83 -47.23
N CYS A 76 -13.56 -30.78 -48.18
CA CYS A 76 -14.22 -31.96 -48.78
C CYS A 76 -15.52 -31.57 -49.50
N SER A 77 -15.56 -31.91 -50.78
CA SER A 77 -16.71 -31.85 -51.68
C SER A 77 -17.77 -32.88 -51.28
N ASN A 78 -19.01 -32.44 -51.07
CA ASN A 78 -20.20 -33.19 -51.45
C ASN A 78 -21.32 -32.21 -51.73
N GLY A 79 -21.84 -32.27 -52.95
CA GLY A 79 -22.97 -31.47 -53.38
C GLY A 79 -24.24 -31.91 -52.67
N SER A 80 -24.90 -30.95 -52.04
CA SER A 80 -26.34 -30.93 -51.83
C SER A 80 -26.73 -29.48 -51.59
N ASP A 81 -27.49 -28.93 -52.54
CA ASP A 81 -28.16 -27.64 -52.42
C ASP A 81 -28.93 -27.55 -51.10
N SER A 82 -28.48 -26.67 -50.22
CA SER A 82 -29.33 -26.10 -49.16
C SER A 82 -28.85 -24.69 -48.89
N GLY A 83 -29.56 -23.71 -49.47
CA GLY A 83 -29.33 -22.29 -49.25
C GLY A 83 -29.51 -21.92 -47.78
N GLY A 84 -28.40 -21.85 -47.05
CA GLY A 84 -28.32 -21.24 -45.74
C GLY A 84 -27.94 -19.77 -45.89
N SER A 85 -28.92 -18.90 -46.14
CA SER A 85 -28.72 -17.45 -46.07
C SER A 85 -28.36 -17.07 -44.63
N THR A 86 -27.19 -16.46 -44.43
CA THR A 86 -26.92 -15.66 -43.23
C THR A 86 -28.10 -14.73 -42.97
N PRO A 87 -28.66 -14.67 -41.75
CA PRO A 87 -29.76 -13.77 -41.45
C PRO A 87 -29.40 -12.33 -41.86
N PRO A 88 -30.27 -11.59 -42.57
CA PRO A 88 -29.99 -10.22 -42.96
C PRO A 88 -29.76 -9.38 -41.70
N LEU A 89 -28.63 -8.68 -41.67
CA LEU A 89 -28.32 -7.74 -40.60
C LEU A 89 -29.42 -6.65 -40.56
N PRO A 90 -29.84 -6.22 -39.36
CA PRO A 90 -30.84 -5.18 -39.22
C PRO A 90 -30.37 -3.88 -39.90
N LYS A 91 -31.33 -3.13 -40.46
CA LYS A 91 -31.07 -1.83 -41.08
C LYS A 91 -31.58 -0.71 -40.19
N HIS A 92 -30.85 0.39 -40.15
CA HIS A 92 -31.14 1.54 -39.29
C HIS A 92 -31.29 2.81 -40.11
N ALA A 93 -32.24 3.67 -39.74
CA ALA A 93 -32.49 4.92 -40.42
C ALA A 93 -31.36 5.93 -40.15
N ILE A 94 -30.87 6.58 -41.21
CA ILE A 94 -29.84 7.61 -41.15
C ILE A 94 -30.47 8.94 -41.55
N THR A 95 -30.67 9.82 -40.57
CA THR A 95 -31.17 11.17 -40.78
C THR A 95 -30.00 12.14 -40.76
N PHE A 96 -29.96 13.10 -41.67
CA PHE A 96 -28.96 14.16 -41.62
C PHE A 96 -29.45 15.48 -42.23
N GLY A 97 -28.81 16.58 -41.84
CA GLY A 97 -29.17 17.91 -42.31
C GLY A 97 -28.18 19.00 -41.91
N VAL A 98 -28.44 20.22 -42.41
CA VAL A 98 -27.65 21.41 -42.10
C VAL A 98 -28.42 22.27 -41.10
N GLU A 99 -27.79 22.58 -39.96
CA GLU A 99 -28.34 23.48 -38.96
C GLU A 99 -28.05 24.94 -39.34
N GLY A 100 -29.10 25.77 -39.46
CA GLY A 100 -28.95 27.21 -39.72
C GLY A 100 -28.55 27.61 -41.15
N GLY A 101 -28.38 26.66 -42.08
CA GLY A 101 -28.08 26.90 -43.50
C GLY A 101 -26.59 27.09 -43.82
N ASN A 102 -26.29 27.90 -44.85
CA ASN A 102 -24.93 28.29 -45.27
C ASN A 102 -24.02 27.16 -45.80
N GLY A 103 -24.58 26.01 -46.13
CA GLY A 103 -23.87 24.92 -46.80
C GLY A 103 -24.76 23.74 -47.14
N THR A 104 -24.14 22.68 -47.61
CA THR A 104 -24.78 21.40 -47.94
C THR A 104 -24.11 20.26 -47.20
N LEU A 105 -24.86 19.20 -46.96
CA LEU A 105 -24.38 17.98 -46.33
C LEU A 105 -24.72 16.79 -47.22
N LYS A 106 -23.69 16.04 -47.62
CA LYS A 106 -23.82 14.79 -48.37
C LYS A 106 -23.42 13.61 -47.51
N ALA A 107 -24.00 12.45 -47.78
CA ALA A 107 -23.67 11.20 -47.09
C ALA A 107 -23.45 10.08 -48.12
N THR A 108 -22.46 9.23 -47.89
CA THR A 108 -22.19 8.06 -48.74
C THR A 108 -21.96 6.80 -47.90
N VAL A 109 -22.32 5.64 -48.46
CA VAL A 109 -22.00 4.32 -47.91
C VAL A 109 -21.29 3.51 -48.97
N GLY A 110 -20.05 3.11 -48.73
CA GLY A 110 -19.23 2.42 -49.74
C GLY A 110 -19.07 3.20 -51.04
N GLY A 111 -19.07 4.55 -50.96
CA GLY A 111 -18.98 5.44 -52.12
C GLY A 111 -20.31 5.73 -52.84
N THR A 112 -21.41 5.09 -52.44
CA THR A 112 -22.75 5.38 -53.00
C THR A 112 -23.45 6.44 -52.17
N GLU A 113 -23.95 7.51 -52.81
CA GLU A 113 -24.70 8.59 -52.14
C GLU A 113 -26.02 8.06 -51.59
N ILE A 114 -26.35 8.47 -50.37
CA ILE A 114 -27.62 8.17 -49.69
C ILE A 114 -28.35 9.48 -49.36
N ASN A 115 -29.66 9.40 -49.19
CA ASN A 115 -30.51 10.51 -48.80
C ASN A 115 -30.87 10.45 -47.32
N SER A 116 -31.23 11.60 -46.76
CA SER A 116 -31.70 11.68 -45.37
C SER A 116 -32.99 10.89 -45.21
N GLY A 117 -33.02 9.96 -44.26
CA GLY A 117 -34.10 9.00 -44.04
C GLY A 117 -33.85 7.60 -44.63
N ASP A 118 -32.81 7.42 -45.44
CA ASP A 118 -32.44 6.11 -45.98
C ASP A 118 -32.02 5.15 -44.85
N THR A 119 -32.22 3.85 -45.09
CA THR A 119 -31.82 2.81 -44.13
C THR A 119 -30.51 2.16 -44.55
N VAL A 120 -29.58 2.05 -43.60
CA VAL A 120 -28.25 1.47 -43.82
C VAL A 120 -28.09 0.22 -42.96
N GLU A 121 -27.50 -0.82 -43.55
CA GLU A 121 -27.23 -2.08 -42.87
C GLU A 121 -26.27 -1.87 -41.68
N GLN A 122 -26.59 -2.48 -40.54
CA GLN A 122 -25.77 -2.42 -39.34
C GLN A 122 -24.32 -2.83 -39.60
N GLY A 123 -23.38 -2.09 -39.02
CA GLY A 123 -21.95 -2.32 -39.14
C GLY A 123 -21.28 -1.61 -40.32
N LYS A 124 -22.04 -1.08 -41.28
CA LYS A 124 -21.50 -0.23 -42.35
C LYS A 124 -21.09 1.15 -41.80
N ILE A 125 -20.15 1.80 -42.48
CA ILE A 125 -19.72 3.17 -42.17
C ILE A 125 -20.40 4.12 -43.15
N VAL A 126 -21.05 5.14 -42.61
CA VAL A 126 -21.56 6.29 -43.38
C VAL A 126 -20.52 7.41 -43.29
N GLU A 127 -20.13 7.93 -44.45
CA GLU A 127 -19.22 9.07 -44.56
C GLU A 127 -19.99 10.31 -44.99
N PHE A 128 -19.90 11.35 -44.16
CA PHE A 128 -20.53 12.64 -44.36
C PHE A 128 -19.51 13.66 -44.87
N THR A 129 -19.94 14.51 -45.81
CA THR A 129 -19.13 15.61 -46.35
C THR A 129 -19.92 16.91 -46.31
N ALA A 130 -19.39 17.89 -45.58
CA ALA A 130 -19.95 19.23 -45.47
C ALA A 130 -19.26 20.18 -46.46
N THR A 131 -20.06 20.88 -47.26
CA THR A 131 -19.57 21.90 -48.21
C THR A 131 -20.21 23.24 -47.87
N ALA A 132 -19.40 24.24 -47.53
CA ALA A 132 -19.90 25.59 -47.30
C ALA A 132 -20.50 26.16 -48.59
N GLY A 133 -21.63 26.85 -48.50
CA GLY A 133 -22.29 27.48 -49.64
C GLY A 133 -21.41 28.55 -50.29
N ASN A 134 -20.61 29.24 -49.47
CA ASN A 134 -19.51 30.08 -49.92
C ASN A 134 -18.28 29.88 -49.01
N PRO A 135 -17.25 29.14 -49.46
CA PRO A 135 -16.04 28.89 -48.69
C PRO A 135 -15.22 30.14 -48.33
N ALA A 136 -15.44 31.27 -49.03
CA ALA A 136 -14.75 32.53 -48.72
C ALA A 136 -15.36 33.22 -47.49
N THR A 137 -16.60 32.92 -47.15
CA THR A 137 -17.31 33.59 -46.05
C THR A 137 -17.70 32.64 -44.92
N HIS A 138 -17.78 31.33 -45.15
CA HIS A 138 -18.15 30.35 -44.13
C HIS A 138 -17.26 29.11 -44.15
N ASN A 139 -17.07 28.52 -42.96
CA ASN A 139 -16.51 27.19 -42.78
C ASN A 139 -17.35 26.40 -41.76
N VAL A 140 -17.07 25.10 -41.63
CA VAL A 140 -17.76 24.27 -40.64
C VAL A 140 -17.44 24.80 -39.24
N ASP A 141 -18.46 24.93 -38.40
CA ASP A 141 -18.29 25.16 -36.98
C ASP A 141 -18.14 23.81 -36.28
N PHE A 142 -19.23 23.05 -36.19
CA PHE A 142 -19.24 21.75 -35.54
C PHE A 142 -20.29 20.79 -36.13
N TRP A 143 -20.14 19.53 -35.76
CA TRP A 143 -21.06 18.43 -36.09
C TRP A 143 -21.86 18.01 -34.86
N THR A 144 -23.12 17.62 -35.00
CA THR A 144 -23.89 16.95 -33.95
C THR A 144 -24.26 15.54 -34.37
N VAL A 145 -24.37 14.64 -33.40
CA VAL A 145 -24.82 13.27 -33.59
C VAL A 145 -25.76 12.91 -32.45
N SER A 146 -26.92 12.31 -32.77
CA SER A 146 -27.91 11.98 -31.73
C SER A 146 -27.51 10.77 -30.88
N THR A 147 -26.79 9.80 -31.47
CA THR A 147 -26.32 8.60 -30.78
C THR A 147 -25.03 8.06 -31.41
N GLY A 148 -24.18 7.43 -30.60
CA GLY A 148 -22.87 6.95 -31.04
C GLY A 148 -21.80 8.06 -31.05
N ALA A 149 -20.66 7.77 -31.67
CA ALA A 149 -19.53 8.69 -31.79
C ALA A 149 -18.96 8.66 -33.21
N PHE A 150 -18.34 9.76 -33.64
CA PHE A 150 -17.62 9.79 -34.92
C PHE A 150 -16.33 8.97 -34.85
N GLU A 151 -15.92 8.43 -35.99
CA GLU A 151 -14.61 7.77 -36.14
C GLU A 151 -13.47 8.76 -35.85
N THR A 152 -12.41 8.28 -35.22
CA THR A 152 -11.23 9.06 -34.84
C THR A 152 -10.69 9.88 -36.02
N GLY A 153 -10.42 11.16 -35.79
CA GLY A 153 -9.92 12.08 -36.83
C GLY A 153 -10.99 12.70 -37.73
N THR A 154 -12.28 12.43 -37.49
CA THR A 154 -13.40 13.01 -38.24
C THR A 154 -14.42 13.67 -37.30
N GLY A 155 -15.31 14.53 -37.82
CA GLY A 155 -16.40 15.13 -37.03
C GLY A 155 -16.00 16.15 -35.95
N GLY A 156 -14.72 16.53 -35.91
CA GLY A 156 -14.21 17.58 -35.03
C GLY A 156 -14.62 18.99 -35.47
N SER A 157 -14.41 19.97 -34.59
CA SER A 157 -14.55 21.40 -34.89
C SER A 157 -13.77 21.77 -36.17
N GLY A 158 -14.44 22.45 -37.11
CA GLY A 158 -13.84 22.81 -38.40
C GLY A 158 -13.66 21.67 -39.42
N SER A 159 -13.94 20.42 -39.06
CA SER A 159 -13.80 19.28 -39.99
C SER A 159 -14.82 19.35 -41.13
N THR A 160 -14.38 19.14 -42.37
CA THR A 160 -15.29 19.05 -43.53
C THR A 160 -15.88 17.65 -43.73
N SER A 161 -15.44 16.67 -42.94
CA SER A 161 -15.94 15.30 -42.99
C SER A 161 -16.21 14.73 -41.60
N ALA A 162 -17.16 13.80 -41.54
CA ALA A 162 -17.48 13.02 -40.35
C ALA A 162 -17.83 11.59 -40.77
N LYS A 163 -17.40 10.57 -40.02
CA LYS A 163 -17.71 9.17 -40.31
C LYS A 163 -18.35 8.51 -39.10
N ILE A 164 -19.36 7.68 -39.31
CA ILE A 164 -20.01 6.93 -38.23
C ILE A 164 -20.29 5.50 -38.63
N LYS A 165 -20.01 4.56 -37.73
CA LYS A 165 -20.41 3.16 -37.88
C LYS A 165 -21.84 2.97 -37.40
N VAL A 166 -22.70 2.43 -38.27
CA VAL A 166 -24.13 2.28 -38.01
C VAL A 166 -24.37 1.15 -37.02
N ALA A 167 -24.93 1.47 -35.85
CA ALA A 167 -25.33 0.49 -34.83
C ALA A 167 -26.83 0.57 -34.51
N GLN A 168 -27.44 1.74 -34.68
CA GLN A 168 -28.83 2.05 -34.39
C GLN A 168 -29.25 3.30 -35.20
N PRO A 169 -30.54 3.71 -35.20
CA PRO A 169 -30.95 4.92 -35.89
C PRO A 169 -30.20 6.15 -35.39
N VAL A 170 -29.72 7.00 -36.30
CA VAL A 170 -28.88 8.14 -35.97
C VAL A 170 -29.25 9.38 -36.77
N THR A 171 -29.16 10.54 -36.12
CA THR A 171 -29.30 11.86 -36.73
C THR A 171 -27.98 12.58 -36.68
N VAL A 172 -27.47 13.06 -37.82
CA VAL A 172 -26.22 13.84 -37.93
C VAL A 172 -26.51 15.22 -38.48
N THR A 173 -26.11 16.28 -37.79
CA THR A 173 -26.18 17.64 -38.33
C THR A 173 -24.83 18.30 -38.44
N VAL A 174 -24.70 19.25 -39.35
CA VAL A 174 -23.53 20.15 -39.45
C VAL A 174 -23.99 21.59 -39.33
N LYS A 175 -23.22 22.40 -38.61
CA LYS A 175 -23.40 23.84 -38.49
C LYS A 175 -22.23 24.57 -39.13
N PHE A 176 -22.51 25.65 -39.84
CA PHE A 176 -21.49 26.54 -40.42
C PHE A 176 -21.41 27.85 -39.64
N LYS A 177 -20.23 28.45 -39.62
CA LYS A 177 -19.96 29.77 -39.05
C LYS A 177 -19.25 30.67 -40.05
N PRO A 178 -19.29 32.00 -39.88
CA PRO A 178 -18.49 32.91 -40.67
C PRO A 178 -16.99 32.66 -40.50
N VAL A 179 -16.23 32.85 -41.57
CA VAL A 179 -14.75 32.82 -41.54
C VAL A 179 -14.26 33.91 -40.58
N GLY A 180 -13.34 33.54 -39.69
CA GLY A 180 -12.81 34.43 -38.65
C GLY A 180 -13.54 34.36 -37.30
N THR A 181 -14.70 33.69 -37.22
CA THR A 181 -15.36 33.43 -35.94
C THR A 181 -14.62 32.31 -35.18
N PRO A 182 -14.27 32.51 -33.88
CA PRO A 182 -13.68 31.46 -33.05
C PRO A 182 -14.55 30.19 -33.01
N PRO A 183 -13.95 29.00 -32.79
CA PRO A 183 -14.72 27.78 -32.52
C PRO A 183 -15.70 27.94 -31.35
N THR A 184 -16.84 27.26 -31.42
CA THR A 184 -17.74 27.11 -30.27
C THR A 184 -17.00 26.37 -29.14
N LYS A 185 -17.00 26.96 -27.95
CA LYS A 185 -16.33 26.43 -26.74
C LYS A 185 -17.31 26.25 -25.60
N TYR A 186 -16.99 25.32 -24.71
CA TYR A 186 -17.68 25.07 -23.45
C TYR A 186 -16.72 25.13 -22.28
N ASN A 187 -17.26 25.51 -21.12
CA ASN A 187 -16.51 25.53 -19.88
C ASN A 187 -16.52 24.12 -19.26
N VAL A 188 -15.33 23.57 -19.06
CA VAL A 188 -15.17 22.30 -18.33
C VAL A 188 -14.37 22.57 -17.05
N THR A 189 -15.02 22.36 -15.91
CA THR A 189 -14.35 22.29 -14.61
C THR A 189 -14.09 20.83 -14.28
N PHE A 190 -13.01 20.59 -13.54
CA PHE A 190 -12.70 19.26 -13.05
C PHE A 190 -11.83 19.26 -11.80
N GLY A 191 -11.93 18.19 -11.02
CA GLY A 191 -11.16 18.02 -9.79
C GLY A 191 -11.32 16.64 -9.13
N VAL A 192 -10.64 16.46 -8.00
CA VAL A 192 -10.85 15.32 -7.12
C VAL A 192 -11.88 15.70 -6.07
N SER A 193 -12.88 14.85 -5.86
CA SER A 193 -13.80 14.98 -4.72
C SER A 193 -13.25 14.18 -3.55
N GLY A 194 -12.93 14.88 -2.45
CA GLY A 194 -12.35 14.25 -1.25
C GLY A 194 -10.85 13.99 -1.36
N THR A 195 -10.39 12.93 -0.68
CA THR A 195 -8.98 12.47 -0.64
C THR A 195 -8.82 11.15 -1.40
N GLY A 196 -7.59 10.62 -1.49
CA GLY A 196 -7.35 9.26 -2.02
C GLY A 196 -6.70 9.19 -3.39
N GLY A 197 -6.46 10.32 -4.06
CA GLY A 197 -5.71 10.33 -5.33
C GLY A 197 -5.59 11.69 -5.98
N THR A 198 -5.12 11.69 -7.22
CA THR A 198 -4.95 12.88 -8.07
C THR A 198 -5.68 12.71 -9.40
N LEU A 199 -5.90 13.83 -10.09
CA LEU A 199 -6.54 13.86 -11.39
C LEU A 199 -5.68 14.66 -12.37
N LYS A 200 -5.38 14.05 -13.53
CA LYS A 200 -4.76 14.70 -14.69
C LYS A 200 -5.78 14.79 -15.82
N ALA A 201 -5.73 15.85 -16.62
CA ALA A 201 -6.55 16.01 -17.81
C ALA A 201 -5.66 16.33 -19.02
N GLU A 202 -5.92 15.68 -20.16
CA GLU A 202 -5.19 15.90 -21.41
C GLU A 202 -6.15 16.10 -22.59
N VAL A 203 -5.75 16.98 -23.51
CA VAL A 203 -6.42 17.22 -24.80
C VAL A 203 -5.37 17.14 -25.89
N ASP A 204 -5.58 16.28 -26.89
CA ASP A 204 -4.62 16.01 -27.97
C ASP A 204 -3.19 15.68 -27.47
N GLY A 205 -3.08 15.04 -26.30
CA GLY A 205 -1.80 14.68 -25.66
C GLY A 205 -1.11 15.81 -24.89
N ALA A 206 -1.73 16.99 -24.76
CA ALA A 206 -1.23 18.08 -23.95
C ALA A 206 -2.04 18.21 -22.64
N GLU A 207 -1.35 18.38 -21.52
CA GLU A 207 -1.97 18.57 -20.20
C GLU A 207 -2.72 19.91 -20.12
N VAL A 208 -3.90 19.90 -19.51
CA VAL A 208 -4.75 21.07 -19.31
C VAL A 208 -5.15 21.20 -17.83
N HIS A 209 -5.51 22.41 -17.41
CA HIS A 209 -5.88 22.72 -16.03
C HIS A 209 -7.30 23.28 -15.93
N SER A 210 -7.98 22.99 -14.83
CA SER A 210 -9.33 23.47 -14.52
C SER A 210 -9.30 24.93 -14.02
N PRO A 211 -10.24 25.81 -14.44
CA PRO A 211 -11.23 25.60 -15.50
C PRO A 211 -10.59 25.62 -16.91
N TYR A 212 -11.09 24.79 -17.83
CA TYR A 212 -10.62 24.70 -19.20
C TYR A 212 -11.71 25.08 -20.22
N GLN A 213 -11.36 25.92 -21.20
CA GLN A 213 -12.24 26.33 -22.29
C GLN A 213 -12.04 25.40 -23.49
N ALA A 214 -12.82 24.33 -23.55
CA ALA A 214 -12.67 23.28 -24.55
C ALA A 214 -13.51 23.55 -25.79
N GLU A 215 -12.95 23.27 -26.97
CA GLU A 215 -13.74 23.30 -28.21
C GLU A 215 -14.74 22.14 -28.25
N ARG A 216 -15.92 22.41 -28.83
CA ARG A 216 -16.95 21.38 -29.01
C ARG A 216 -16.43 20.17 -29.77
N ASN A 217 -16.87 18.98 -29.37
CA ASN A 217 -16.47 17.65 -29.86
C ASN A 217 -14.99 17.28 -29.62
N LYS A 218 -14.21 18.08 -28.88
CA LYS A 218 -12.92 17.59 -28.37
C LYS A 218 -13.16 16.56 -27.28
N VAL A 219 -12.25 15.60 -27.21
CA VAL A 219 -12.21 14.62 -26.13
C VAL A 219 -11.17 15.07 -25.12
N ILE A 220 -11.59 15.20 -23.87
CA ILE A 220 -10.69 15.38 -22.73
C ILE A 220 -10.48 14.00 -22.12
N VAL A 221 -9.23 13.59 -22.01
CA VAL A 221 -8.84 12.33 -21.37
C VAL A 221 -8.49 12.63 -19.93
N PHE A 222 -9.34 12.20 -19.01
CA PHE A 222 -9.10 12.28 -17.57
C PHE A 222 -8.40 11.02 -17.10
N THR A 223 -7.30 11.18 -16.35
CA THR A 223 -6.55 10.08 -15.74
C THR A 223 -6.48 10.30 -14.24
N ALA A 224 -7.16 9.43 -13.49
CA ALA A 224 -7.12 9.38 -12.05
C ALA A 224 -6.01 8.45 -11.58
N ALA A 225 -5.20 8.92 -10.63
CA ALA A 225 -4.15 8.13 -10.00
C ALA A 225 -4.43 8.02 -8.49
N PRO A 226 -4.80 6.83 -7.97
CA PRO A 226 -4.89 6.61 -6.54
C PRO A 226 -3.57 6.97 -5.84
N VAL A 227 -3.65 7.52 -4.64
CA VAL A 227 -2.47 7.97 -3.89
C VAL A 227 -1.54 6.81 -3.52
N ASN A 228 -2.10 5.62 -3.33
CA ASN A 228 -1.38 4.37 -3.09
C ASN A 228 -2.31 3.17 -3.32
N GLU A 229 -1.79 1.96 -3.11
CA GLU A 229 -2.47 0.67 -3.25
C GLU A 229 -3.67 0.45 -2.30
N TYR A 230 -3.90 1.35 -1.33
CA TYR A 230 -5.05 1.29 -0.42
C TYR A 230 -6.26 2.10 -0.91
N TYR A 231 -6.18 2.71 -2.10
CA TYR A 231 -7.29 3.42 -2.72
C TYR A 231 -7.55 2.94 -4.15
N ALA A 232 -8.79 3.06 -4.58
CA ALA A 232 -9.24 2.79 -5.95
C ALA A 232 -10.25 3.84 -6.39
N VAL A 233 -10.43 4.01 -7.70
CA VAL A 233 -11.51 4.85 -8.23
C VAL A 233 -12.84 4.24 -7.82
N GLU A 234 -13.67 5.06 -7.18
CA GLU A 234 -15.03 4.69 -6.81
C GLU A 234 -15.98 4.95 -7.98
N LYS A 235 -15.96 6.19 -8.49
CA LYS A 235 -16.87 6.68 -9.51
C LYS A 235 -16.41 8.01 -10.10
N TRP A 236 -17.08 8.40 -11.17
CA TRP A 236 -16.99 9.72 -11.79
C TRP A 236 -18.34 10.42 -11.75
N THR A 237 -18.34 11.74 -11.63
CA THR A 237 -19.56 12.57 -11.64
C THR A 237 -19.45 13.74 -12.60
N ASP A 238 -20.56 14.17 -13.19
CA ASP A 238 -20.71 15.41 -13.96
C ASP A 238 -21.78 16.30 -13.31
N GLY A 239 -21.40 17.50 -12.85
CA GLY A 239 -22.30 18.39 -12.10
C GLY A 239 -22.87 17.75 -10.83
N GLY A 240 -22.09 16.85 -10.21
CA GLY A 240 -22.49 16.05 -9.05
C GLY A 240 -23.36 14.82 -9.36
N THR A 241 -23.72 14.58 -10.62
CA THR A 241 -24.50 13.39 -11.03
C THR A 241 -23.57 12.25 -11.43
N ASP A 242 -23.84 11.03 -10.95
CA ASP A 242 -23.01 9.85 -11.25
C ASP A 242 -23.01 9.51 -12.74
N ILE A 243 -21.81 9.31 -13.29
CA ILE A 243 -21.61 8.76 -14.64
C ILE A 243 -21.70 7.23 -14.52
N ALA A 244 -22.83 6.68 -14.94
CA ALA A 244 -23.21 5.29 -14.65
C ALA A 244 -22.15 4.26 -15.07
N GLY A 245 -21.72 3.44 -14.11
CA GLY A 245 -20.83 2.29 -14.33
C GLY A 245 -19.36 2.63 -14.55
N GLU A 246 -18.98 3.91 -14.56
CA GLU A 246 -17.60 4.30 -14.80
C GLU A 246 -16.78 4.24 -13.50
N THR A 247 -15.82 3.33 -13.49
CA THR A 247 -14.91 3.06 -12.35
C THR A 247 -13.46 2.92 -12.79
N ASN A 248 -13.18 3.15 -14.08
CA ASN A 248 -11.84 3.04 -14.62
C ASN A 248 -10.98 4.22 -14.15
N ALA A 249 -9.67 3.99 -14.12
CA ALA A 249 -8.68 5.05 -13.89
C ALA A 249 -8.68 6.11 -14.99
N THR A 250 -9.22 5.80 -16.17
CA THR A 250 -9.31 6.74 -17.30
C THR A 250 -10.77 6.95 -17.69
N TYR A 251 -11.17 8.21 -17.85
CA TYR A 251 -12.47 8.60 -18.34
C TYR A 251 -12.33 9.57 -19.52
N ASN A 252 -12.96 9.25 -20.64
CA ASN A 252 -12.94 10.07 -21.85
C ASN A 252 -14.23 10.89 -21.95
N HIS A 253 -14.12 12.21 -21.77
CA HIS A 253 -15.26 13.11 -21.87
C HIS A 253 -15.28 13.81 -23.23
N THR A 254 -16.34 13.61 -24.01
CA THR A 254 -16.56 14.36 -25.26
C THR A 254 -17.34 15.64 -24.96
N VAL A 255 -16.75 16.78 -25.28
CA VAL A 255 -17.31 18.09 -24.91
C VAL A 255 -18.48 18.46 -25.81
N THR A 256 -19.70 18.40 -25.30
CA THR A 256 -20.92 18.79 -26.03
C THR A 256 -21.73 19.90 -25.35
N ALA A 257 -21.42 20.19 -24.09
CA ALA A 257 -22.00 21.22 -23.25
C ALA A 257 -20.97 21.60 -22.15
N ASP A 258 -21.31 22.58 -21.30
CA ASP A 258 -20.55 22.82 -20.08
C ASP A 258 -20.63 21.58 -19.17
N ALA A 259 -19.52 21.26 -18.49
CA ALA A 259 -19.40 20.07 -17.67
C ALA A 259 -18.58 20.34 -16.40
N ASP A 260 -18.86 19.60 -15.34
CA ASP A 260 -18.13 19.67 -14.07
C ASP A 260 -17.74 18.26 -13.61
N ILE A 261 -16.56 17.82 -14.04
CA ILE A 261 -16.12 16.42 -13.90
C ILE A 261 -15.34 16.21 -12.60
N ALA A 262 -15.86 15.38 -11.72
CA ALA A 262 -15.13 14.97 -10.51
C ALA A 262 -14.88 13.46 -10.46
N VAL A 263 -13.69 13.08 -10.02
CA VAL A 263 -13.37 11.70 -9.63
C VAL A 263 -13.50 11.53 -8.13
N HIS A 264 -14.03 10.38 -7.72
CA HIS A 264 -14.18 9.97 -6.33
C HIS A 264 -13.36 8.71 -6.10
N PHE A 265 -12.69 8.62 -4.95
CA PHE A 265 -11.91 7.45 -4.56
C PHE A 265 -12.55 6.75 -3.35
N LYS A 266 -12.37 5.43 -3.28
CA LYS A 266 -12.74 4.59 -2.14
C LYS A 266 -11.52 3.82 -1.65
N THR A 267 -11.61 3.28 -0.44
CA THR A 267 -10.62 2.34 0.07
C THR A 267 -10.63 1.04 -0.73
N ALA A 268 -9.44 0.52 -0.99
CA ALA A 268 -9.25 -0.80 -1.59
C ALA A 268 -9.28 -1.90 -0.49
N PRO A 269 -9.68 -3.13 -0.82
CA PRO A 269 -9.63 -4.25 0.13
C PRO A 269 -8.20 -4.52 0.64
N VAL A 270 -8.07 -4.82 1.92
CA VAL A 270 -6.80 -5.11 2.60
C VAL A 270 -6.83 -6.43 3.36
N ASP A 271 -5.67 -7.03 3.53
CA ASP A 271 -5.43 -8.10 4.50
C ASP A 271 -4.76 -7.52 5.75
N VAL A 272 -5.31 -7.83 6.92
CA VAL A 272 -4.77 -7.41 8.23
C VAL A 272 -3.88 -8.52 8.77
N TYR A 273 -2.64 -8.17 9.09
CA TYR A 273 -1.67 -9.07 9.70
C TYR A 273 -1.34 -8.62 11.11
N VAL A 274 -1.41 -9.56 12.05
CA VAL A 274 -1.13 -9.32 13.47
C VAL A 274 -0.10 -10.33 13.94
N THR A 275 0.80 -9.97 14.85
CA THR A 275 1.75 -10.92 15.45
C THR A 275 1.80 -10.82 16.96
N GLY A 276 2.15 -11.92 17.63
CA GLY A 276 1.99 -12.06 19.07
C GLY A 276 2.10 -13.49 19.56
N THR A 277 1.71 -13.69 20.81
CA THR A 277 1.74 -14.99 21.48
C THR A 277 0.35 -15.48 21.85
N SER A 278 0.18 -16.80 21.88
CA SER A 278 -1.01 -17.48 22.39
C SER A 278 -0.63 -18.88 22.88
N GLY A 279 -0.99 -19.23 24.12
CA GLY A 279 -0.67 -20.53 24.70
C GLY A 279 0.84 -20.81 24.77
N GLY A 280 1.65 -19.76 24.99
CA GLY A 280 3.11 -19.84 25.04
C GLY A 280 3.80 -20.01 23.68
N LYS A 281 3.07 -19.92 22.57
CA LYS A 281 3.61 -20.03 21.20
C LYS A 281 3.47 -18.73 20.44
N ALA A 282 4.35 -18.53 19.46
CA ALA A 282 4.38 -17.35 18.60
C ALA A 282 3.58 -17.56 17.31
N TYR A 283 2.80 -16.56 16.92
CA TYR A 283 1.98 -16.60 15.71
C TYR A 283 2.03 -15.30 14.91
N VAL A 284 1.70 -15.45 13.63
CA VAL A 284 1.18 -14.37 12.78
C VAL A 284 -0.26 -14.76 12.39
N TRP A 285 -1.19 -13.83 12.49
CA TRP A 285 -2.58 -14.02 12.07
C TRP A 285 -2.84 -13.20 10.81
N LYS A 286 -3.45 -13.82 9.80
CA LYS A 286 -4.01 -13.13 8.63
C LYS A 286 -5.53 -13.10 8.77
N ASN A 287 -6.13 -11.92 8.93
CA ASN A 287 -7.58 -11.75 9.12
C ASN A 287 -8.17 -12.69 10.19
N GLY A 288 -7.44 -12.87 11.30
CA GLY A 288 -7.83 -13.75 12.41
C GLY A 288 -7.42 -15.23 12.27
N VAL A 289 -6.89 -15.66 11.12
CA VAL A 289 -6.43 -17.04 10.91
C VAL A 289 -4.97 -17.19 11.34
N PRO A 290 -4.65 -18.03 12.34
CA PRO A 290 -3.29 -18.17 12.87
C PRO A 290 -2.36 -19.02 11.98
N THR A 291 -1.11 -18.61 11.90
CA THR A 291 0.03 -19.39 11.40
C THR A 291 1.14 -19.32 12.44
N GLN A 292 1.62 -20.48 12.89
CA GLN A 292 2.66 -20.55 13.92
C GLN A 292 4.02 -20.15 13.31
N LEU A 293 4.79 -19.32 14.04
CA LEU A 293 6.15 -18.96 13.63
C LEU A 293 7.13 -20.09 14.00
N ASN A 294 7.99 -20.46 13.07
CA ASN A 294 8.96 -21.53 13.27
C ASN A 294 10.14 -21.06 14.13
N ALA A 295 10.46 -21.82 15.18
CA ALA A 295 11.74 -21.65 15.87
C ALA A 295 12.90 -22.09 14.97
N HIS A 296 14.09 -21.55 15.22
CA HIS A 296 15.31 -22.10 14.61
C HIS A 296 15.83 -23.28 15.43
N GLU A 297 15.88 -23.13 16.76
CA GLU A 297 16.22 -24.23 17.65
C GLU A 297 15.11 -25.28 17.66
N ALA A 298 15.48 -26.56 17.81
CA ALA A 298 14.49 -27.64 17.86
C ALA A 298 13.58 -27.57 19.10
N ALA A 299 14.08 -27.00 20.20
CA ALA A 299 13.36 -26.82 21.46
C ALA A 299 13.84 -25.54 22.17
N PRO A 300 13.45 -24.34 21.69
CA PRO A 300 13.75 -23.11 22.41
C PRO A 300 12.92 -23.03 23.70
N ASN A 301 13.38 -22.23 24.66
CA ASN A 301 12.61 -21.86 25.83
C ASN A 301 11.39 -21.01 25.44
N ALA A 302 11.56 -20.07 24.50
CA ALA A 302 10.49 -19.24 23.98
C ALA A 302 10.83 -18.60 22.63
N VAL A 303 9.79 -18.23 21.88
CA VAL A 303 9.87 -17.42 20.66
C VAL A 303 9.03 -16.16 20.88
N PHE A 304 9.64 -14.99 20.69
CA PHE A 304 9.03 -13.70 20.97
C PHE A 304 8.93 -12.87 19.68
N PRO A 305 7.78 -12.89 18.99
CA PRO A 305 7.51 -11.94 17.92
C PRO A 305 7.28 -10.56 18.53
N LYS A 306 7.96 -9.53 18.04
CA LYS A 306 7.93 -8.19 18.61
C LYS A 306 7.27 -7.15 17.71
N ALA A 307 7.47 -7.26 16.40
CA ALA A 307 6.96 -6.31 15.44
C ALA A 307 6.69 -6.96 14.08
N ILE A 308 5.91 -6.27 13.25
CA ILE A 308 5.52 -6.74 11.92
C ILE A 308 5.45 -5.55 10.97
N CYS A 309 5.87 -5.74 9.72
CA CYS A 309 5.71 -4.75 8.67
C CYS A 309 5.34 -5.39 7.33
N ALA A 310 4.65 -4.64 6.48
CA ALA A 310 4.38 -5.00 5.10
C ALA A 310 5.37 -4.32 4.15
N GLN A 311 5.67 -4.99 3.03
CA GLN A 311 6.40 -4.47 1.88
C GLN A 311 5.63 -4.89 0.62
N GLY A 312 4.72 -4.03 0.17
CA GLY A 312 3.70 -4.42 -0.82
C GLY A 312 2.87 -5.59 -0.28
N LYS A 313 2.78 -6.69 -1.03
CA LYS A 313 2.07 -7.92 -0.62
C LYS A 313 2.86 -8.82 0.32
N ASP A 314 4.16 -8.59 0.49
CA ASP A 314 4.99 -9.37 1.43
C ASP A 314 4.88 -8.83 2.85
N VAL A 315 4.97 -9.71 3.83
CA VAL A 315 4.85 -9.35 5.26
C VAL A 315 5.91 -10.09 6.05
N TYR A 316 6.57 -9.35 6.94
CA TYR A 316 7.71 -9.80 7.72
C TYR A 316 7.49 -9.51 9.20
N VAL A 317 7.82 -10.47 10.05
CA VAL A 317 7.79 -10.36 11.51
C VAL A 317 9.22 -10.34 12.03
N ALA A 318 9.56 -9.44 12.94
CA ALA A 318 10.84 -9.46 13.66
C ALA A 318 10.63 -9.83 15.13
N GLY A 319 11.66 -10.42 15.71
CA GLY A 319 11.66 -10.83 17.10
C GLY A 319 12.94 -11.56 17.49
N TYR A 320 12.85 -12.37 18.53
CA TYR A 320 13.97 -13.19 18.96
C TYR A 320 13.47 -14.50 19.57
N GLU A 321 14.32 -15.51 19.58
CA GLU A 321 14.11 -16.74 20.34
C GLU A 321 15.11 -16.81 21.51
N THR A 322 14.76 -17.58 22.54
CA THR A 322 15.66 -17.83 23.66
C THR A 322 15.89 -19.32 23.85
N ASN A 323 17.15 -19.69 24.00
CA ASN A 323 17.60 -20.99 24.49
C ASN A 323 18.89 -20.74 25.28
N GLY A 324 18.73 -20.14 26.47
CA GLY A 324 19.78 -19.38 27.13
C GLY A 324 19.84 -17.95 26.61
N ALA A 325 20.91 -17.60 25.87
CA ALA A 325 21.10 -16.28 25.27
C ALA A 325 20.06 -15.98 24.16
N PRO A 326 19.47 -14.77 24.12
CA PRO A 326 18.54 -14.39 23.06
C PRO A 326 19.25 -14.32 21.71
N ARG A 327 18.51 -14.63 20.64
CA ARG A 327 18.99 -14.60 19.27
C ARG A 327 17.96 -13.90 18.40
N PRO A 328 18.31 -12.84 17.65
CA PRO A 328 17.38 -12.18 16.74
C PRO A 328 16.99 -13.06 15.54
N LEU A 329 15.72 -12.98 15.14
CA LEU A 329 15.17 -13.63 13.94
C LEU A 329 14.17 -12.70 13.24
N ALA A 330 13.90 -13.03 11.97
CA ALA A 330 12.71 -12.57 11.27
C ALA A 330 12.03 -13.71 10.51
N TRP A 331 10.72 -13.60 10.33
CA TRP A 331 9.86 -14.58 9.67
C TRP A 331 9.05 -13.95 8.56
N LYS A 332 8.58 -14.76 7.61
CA LYS A 332 7.54 -14.39 6.66
C LYS A 332 6.15 -14.68 7.23
N LYS A 333 5.11 -14.14 6.59
CA LYS A 333 3.70 -14.40 6.93
C LYS A 333 3.25 -15.86 6.91
N ASP A 334 3.97 -16.74 6.22
CA ASP A 334 3.72 -18.18 6.22
C ASP A 334 4.40 -18.92 7.39
N GLY A 335 5.03 -18.18 8.32
CA GLY A 335 5.72 -18.71 9.49
C GLY A 335 7.14 -19.22 9.21
N THR A 336 7.60 -19.21 7.96
CA THR A 336 8.96 -19.61 7.61
C THR A 336 10.00 -18.60 8.09
N LEU A 337 11.17 -19.11 8.47
CA LEU A 337 12.30 -18.27 8.83
C LEU A 337 12.81 -17.53 7.60
N TYR A 338 12.95 -16.21 7.74
CA TYR A 338 13.51 -15.34 6.72
C TYR A 338 14.96 -14.98 7.03
N TRP A 339 15.21 -14.54 8.27
CA TRP A 339 16.53 -14.12 8.72
C TRP A 339 16.82 -14.66 10.12
N ILE A 340 18.09 -14.95 10.37
CA ILE A 340 18.61 -15.31 11.68
C ILE A 340 19.96 -14.65 11.90
N SER A 341 20.11 -13.98 13.03
CA SER A 341 21.40 -13.37 13.39
C SER A 341 22.44 -14.44 13.72
N THR A 342 23.68 -14.21 13.33
CA THR A 342 24.84 -15.00 13.81
C THR A 342 25.32 -14.53 15.20
N ILE A 343 24.88 -13.35 15.64
CA ILE A 343 25.22 -12.73 16.91
C ILE A 343 24.13 -13.07 17.94
N ARG A 344 24.54 -13.68 19.06
CA ARG A 344 23.66 -13.99 20.21
C ARG A 344 23.69 -12.84 21.22
N ASP A 345 22.98 -12.99 22.33
CA ASP A 345 22.86 -11.98 23.38
C ASP A 345 22.39 -10.62 22.81
N SER A 346 21.49 -10.71 21.83
CA SER A 346 21.01 -9.61 21.01
C SER A 346 19.50 -9.77 20.78
N ASP A 347 18.82 -8.68 20.47
CA ASP A 347 17.37 -8.64 20.25
C ASP A 347 17.03 -7.92 18.95
N ALA A 348 15.96 -8.34 18.27
CA ALA A 348 15.24 -7.52 17.31
C ALA A 348 13.87 -7.15 17.89
N LEU A 349 13.63 -5.86 18.03
CA LEU A 349 12.48 -5.29 18.75
C LEU A 349 11.50 -4.55 17.83
N ASP A 350 11.96 -4.04 16.69
CA ASP A 350 11.09 -3.44 15.68
C ASP A 350 11.61 -3.72 14.25
N ILE A 351 10.72 -3.59 13.26
CA ILE A 351 11.00 -3.82 11.84
C ILE A 351 10.26 -2.85 10.95
N ALA A 352 10.91 -2.35 9.90
CA ALA A 352 10.29 -1.51 8.91
C ALA A 352 10.88 -1.74 7.52
N SER A 353 10.05 -1.53 6.49
CA SER A 353 10.49 -1.41 5.11
C SER A 353 10.74 0.05 4.75
N HIS A 354 11.86 0.34 4.09
CA HIS A 354 12.22 1.67 3.62
C HIS A 354 13.00 1.56 2.31
N ASN A 355 12.58 2.29 1.27
CA ASN A 355 13.21 2.27 -0.06
C ASN A 355 13.43 0.86 -0.64
N GLY A 356 12.46 -0.04 -0.48
CA GLY A 356 12.55 -1.43 -0.93
C GLY A 356 13.48 -2.31 -0.11
N LYS A 357 14.09 -1.78 0.95
CA LYS A 357 14.91 -2.52 1.91
C LYS A 357 14.14 -2.83 3.19
N LEU A 358 14.66 -3.77 3.98
CA LEU A 358 14.05 -4.27 5.20
C LEU A 358 15.06 -4.13 6.34
N PHE A 359 14.66 -3.43 7.41
CA PHE A 359 15.54 -3.12 8.53
C PHE A 359 14.94 -3.62 9.83
N ALA A 360 15.77 -4.26 10.66
CA ALA A 360 15.44 -4.62 12.02
C ALA A 360 16.27 -3.78 13.01
N VAL A 361 15.65 -3.32 14.10
CA VAL A 361 16.35 -2.59 15.16
C VAL A 361 16.25 -3.30 16.49
N GLY A 362 17.20 -3.04 17.38
CA GLY A 362 17.20 -3.61 18.71
C GLY A 362 18.50 -3.34 19.47
N TYR A 363 18.95 -4.36 20.18
CA TYR A 363 20.21 -4.37 20.90
C TYR A 363 21.12 -5.43 20.28
N THR A 364 22.39 -5.09 20.05
CA THR A 364 23.39 -6.05 19.60
C THR A 364 24.54 -6.13 20.59
N TYR A 365 24.95 -7.35 20.94
CA TYR A 365 26.19 -7.65 21.68
C TYR A 365 27.13 -8.44 20.76
N GLN A 366 27.90 -7.74 19.93
CA GLN A 366 28.85 -8.41 19.04
C GLN A 366 30.06 -8.92 19.81
N ASN A 367 30.56 -8.10 20.75
CA ASN A 367 31.57 -8.47 21.73
C ASN A 367 31.56 -7.44 22.88
N TYR A 368 32.47 -7.60 23.85
CA TYR A 368 32.55 -6.71 25.00
C TYR A 368 32.74 -5.22 24.62
N ASN A 369 33.45 -4.92 23.54
CA ASN A 369 33.74 -3.55 23.10
C ASN A 369 32.74 -3.04 22.04
N ASN A 370 32.06 -3.92 21.32
CA ASN A 370 31.10 -3.57 20.27
C ASN A 370 29.70 -4.05 20.65
N LYS A 371 28.97 -3.19 21.34
CA LYS A 371 27.62 -3.48 21.83
C LYS A 371 26.80 -2.19 21.96
N GLY A 372 25.49 -2.28 21.76
CA GLY A 372 24.59 -1.13 21.93
C GLY A 372 23.37 -1.15 21.00
N ALA A 373 22.80 0.04 20.80
CA ALA A 373 21.62 0.23 19.97
C ALA A 373 22.00 0.01 18.51
N SER A 374 21.29 -0.89 17.83
CA SER A 374 21.66 -1.36 16.49
C SER A 374 20.52 -1.30 15.50
N LEU A 375 20.89 -1.12 14.24
CA LEU A 375 20.05 -1.22 13.05
C LEU A 375 20.72 -2.19 12.07
N THR A 376 19.99 -3.20 11.62
CA THR A 376 20.50 -4.23 10.71
C THR A 376 19.67 -4.21 9.43
N ASP A 377 20.32 -3.99 8.29
CA ASP A 377 19.74 -4.23 6.95
C ASP A 377 19.69 -5.75 6.74
N ILE A 378 18.47 -6.29 6.65
CA ILE A 378 18.21 -7.72 6.50
C ILE A 378 17.62 -8.06 5.13
N SER A 379 17.69 -7.15 4.16
CA SER A 379 17.17 -7.37 2.80
C SER A 379 17.82 -8.54 2.08
N ASP A 380 19.11 -8.76 2.31
CA ASP A 380 19.79 -9.99 1.96
C ASP A 380 20.05 -10.79 3.24
N PRO A 381 19.18 -11.75 3.60
CA PRO A 381 19.32 -12.49 4.85
C PRO A 381 20.58 -13.36 4.91
N ALA A 382 21.23 -13.63 3.77
CA ALA A 382 22.52 -14.31 3.73
C ALA A 382 23.69 -13.38 4.08
N ASN A 383 23.54 -12.06 3.84
CA ASN A 383 24.57 -11.06 4.08
C ASN A 383 24.00 -9.82 4.79
N PRO A 384 23.50 -9.97 6.03
CA PRO A 384 22.92 -8.85 6.77
C PRO A 384 24.00 -7.79 7.10
N VAL A 385 23.64 -6.52 7.01
CA VAL A 385 24.56 -5.40 7.28
C VAL A 385 24.18 -4.72 8.59
N LEU A 386 25.01 -4.93 9.62
CA LEU A 386 24.85 -4.31 10.94
C LEU A 386 25.44 -2.90 10.96
N SER A 387 24.70 -1.97 11.55
CA SER A 387 25.15 -0.62 11.91
C SER A 387 24.78 -0.31 13.37
N PHE A 388 25.69 0.26 14.14
CA PHE A 388 25.36 0.78 15.47
C PHE A 388 24.80 2.20 15.34
N LEU A 389 23.61 2.41 15.91
CA LEU A 389 23.04 3.74 16.10
C LEU A 389 23.69 4.44 17.29
N ARG A 390 23.99 3.65 18.33
CA ARG A 390 24.79 4.08 19.47
C ARG A 390 25.53 2.91 20.10
N GLU A 391 26.86 2.97 20.07
CA GLU A 391 27.72 2.06 20.83
C GLU A 391 27.77 2.47 22.31
N MET A 392 27.87 1.46 23.17
CA MET A 392 28.05 1.60 24.60
C MET A 392 29.55 1.64 24.95
N ASP A 393 29.89 2.45 25.94
CA ASP A 393 31.25 2.62 26.45
C ASP A 393 31.22 2.62 27.99
N SER A 394 32.31 3.05 28.64
CA SER A 394 32.37 3.09 30.11
C SER A 394 31.36 4.05 30.76
N SER A 395 30.87 5.05 30.01
CA SER A 395 29.90 6.04 30.46
C SER A 395 28.46 5.67 30.11
N ILE A 396 28.27 4.97 28.99
CA ILE A 396 26.96 4.54 28.49
C ILE A 396 26.79 3.07 28.78
N ILE A 397 26.00 2.76 29.80
CA ILE A 397 25.82 1.38 30.27
C ILE A 397 24.64 0.66 29.62
N ILE A 398 23.70 1.42 29.02
CA ILE A 398 22.60 0.87 28.22
C ILE A 398 22.41 1.75 26.98
N ALA A 399 22.27 1.13 25.82
CA ALA A 399 21.78 1.74 24.59
C ALA A 399 20.94 0.70 23.85
N ILE A 400 19.64 0.95 23.67
CA ILE A 400 18.71 0.01 23.04
C ILE A 400 17.80 0.77 22.08
N ALA A 401 17.75 0.35 20.82
CA ALA A 401 16.75 0.80 19.87
C ALA A 401 15.46 0.00 20.06
N ARG A 402 14.31 0.68 20.14
CA ARG A 402 13.05 0.06 20.56
C ARG A 402 11.88 0.25 19.61
N SER A 403 11.90 1.31 18.80
CA SER A 403 10.90 1.51 17.75
C SER A 403 11.51 2.17 16.52
N LEU A 404 11.02 1.80 15.33
CA LEU A 404 11.53 2.20 14.03
C LEU A 404 10.40 2.72 13.15
N CYS A 405 10.63 3.85 12.48
CA CYS A 405 9.72 4.40 11.47
C CYS A 405 10.51 4.82 10.23
N ALA A 406 9.99 4.45 9.07
CA ALA A 406 10.46 4.96 7.79
C ALA A 406 9.84 6.33 7.51
N GLY A 407 10.67 7.35 7.31
CA GLY A 407 10.28 8.68 6.86
C GLY A 407 10.68 8.93 5.40
N THR A 408 10.54 10.17 4.95
CA THR A 408 10.97 10.58 3.60
C THR A 408 12.50 10.66 3.51
N GLY A 409 13.14 9.60 3.01
CA GLY A 409 14.60 9.53 2.79
C GLY A 409 15.44 9.24 4.04
N GLU A 410 14.80 8.99 5.18
CA GLU A 410 15.46 8.74 6.46
C GLU A 410 14.73 7.67 7.27
N LEU A 411 15.47 6.97 8.12
CA LEU A 411 14.94 6.11 9.17
C LEU A 411 15.03 6.83 10.52
N TYR A 412 13.92 6.83 11.26
CA TYR A 412 13.84 7.39 12.61
C TYR A 412 13.71 6.26 13.62
N VAL A 413 14.56 6.28 14.64
CA VAL A 413 14.62 5.23 15.65
C VAL A 413 14.50 5.84 17.04
N ALA A 414 13.50 5.40 17.78
CA ALA A 414 13.34 5.76 19.18
C ALA A 414 13.88 4.66 20.09
N GLY A 415 14.52 5.05 21.18
CA GLY A 415 14.93 4.11 22.21
C GLY A 415 15.56 4.78 23.42
N THR A 416 16.27 3.98 24.22
CA THR A 416 16.83 4.43 25.49
C THR A 416 18.34 4.43 25.48
N LYS A 417 18.91 5.45 26.15
CA LYS A 417 20.31 5.53 26.50
C LYS A 417 20.45 5.78 28.00
N ARG A 418 21.24 4.98 28.71
CA ARG A 418 21.51 5.14 30.15
C ARG A 418 22.92 5.64 30.41
N ILE A 419 23.00 6.76 31.13
CA ILE A 419 24.24 7.31 31.68
C ILE A 419 24.08 7.43 33.20
N GLY A 420 24.97 6.78 33.95
CA GLY A 420 24.79 6.63 35.39
C GLY A 420 23.47 5.93 35.72
N SER A 421 22.58 6.61 36.46
CA SER A 421 21.26 6.08 36.83
C SER A 421 20.10 6.62 35.99
N ASN A 422 20.38 7.45 34.97
CA ASN A 422 19.35 8.15 34.21
C ASN A 422 19.13 7.46 32.87
N ASP A 423 17.89 7.01 32.63
CA ASP A 423 17.41 6.58 31.32
C ASP A 423 16.89 7.80 30.55
N THR A 424 17.46 8.06 29.37
CA THR A 424 17.08 9.14 28.48
C THR A 424 16.49 8.58 27.20
N VAL A 425 15.32 9.08 26.81
CA VAL A 425 14.70 8.81 25.50
C VAL A 425 15.50 9.54 24.43
N CYS A 426 15.99 8.76 23.47
CA CYS A 426 16.76 9.26 22.33
C CYS A 426 15.99 9.03 21.03
N LEU A 427 16.09 10.00 20.12
CA LEU A 427 15.77 9.84 18.71
C LEU A 427 17.09 9.74 17.94
N TRP A 428 17.31 8.63 17.26
CA TRP A 428 18.38 8.47 16.27
C TRP A 428 17.81 8.61 14.87
N THR A 429 18.44 9.43 14.05
CA THR A 429 18.08 9.60 12.64
C THR A 429 19.18 9.02 11.77
N LYS A 430 18.84 8.03 10.94
CA LYS A 430 19.74 7.45 9.94
C LYS A 430 19.27 7.85 8.55
N PRO A 431 19.94 8.80 7.88
CA PRO A 431 19.65 9.11 6.48
C PRO A 431 20.11 7.97 5.56
N ASP A 432 19.55 7.89 4.36
CA ASP A 432 20.00 6.93 3.33
C ASP A 432 21.50 7.08 3.04
N VAL A 433 21.98 8.32 3.03
CA VAL A 433 23.39 8.71 2.85
C VAL A 433 23.79 9.64 3.99
N GLY A 434 24.90 9.29 4.67
CA GLY A 434 25.44 10.08 5.77
C GLY A 434 25.41 9.36 7.12
N GLU A 435 25.86 10.09 8.13
CA GLU A 435 26.04 9.62 9.50
C GLU A 435 24.74 9.65 10.31
N VAL A 436 24.69 8.82 11.35
CA VAL A 436 23.59 8.84 12.32
C VAL A 436 23.69 10.11 13.17
N SER A 437 22.57 10.79 13.37
CA SER A 437 22.44 11.85 14.37
C SER A 437 21.64 11.38 15.58
N GLU A 438 21.87 12.01 16.74
CA GLU A 438 21.21 11.68 18.01
C GLU A 438 20.64 12.94 18.63
N LEU A 439 19.38 12.87 19.08
CA LEU A 439 18.70 13.91 19.84
C LEU A 439 18.13 13.31 21.14
N GLU A 440 18.58 13.83 22.28
CA GLU A 440 18.03 13.49 23.59
C GLU A 440 16.78 14.32 23.89
N LEU A 441 15.65 13.66 24.17
CA LEU A 441 14.36 14.33 24.37
C LEU A 441 14.04 14.58 25.85
N GLY A 442 14.44 13.66 26.73
CA GLY A 442 14.17 13.75 28.15
C GLY A 442 14.21 12.39 28.84
N LEU A 443 13.98 12.40 30.16
CA LEU A 443 13.98 11.17 30.94
C LEU A 443 12.86 10.21 30.50
N GLU A 444 13.18 8.92 30.53
CA GLU A 444 12.23 7.84 30.30
C GLU A 444 11.10 7.90 31.34
N GLY A 445 9.86 7.76 30.87
CA GLY A 445 8.70 7.70 31.76
C GLY A 445 8.55 6.32 32.41
N ALA A 446 7.91 6.25 33.58
CA ALA A 446 7.50 4.97 34.17
C ALA A 446 6.68 4.11 33.17
N ASP A 447 6.91 2.80 33.15
CA ASP A 447 6.28 1.85 32.22
C ASP A 447 6.48 2.19 30.72
N ALA A 448 7.67 2.68 30.35
CA ALA A 448 7.95 3.12 28.98
C ALA A 448 7.77 2.00 27.94
N SER A 449 6.76 2.20 27.09
CA SER A 449 6.67 1.62 25.77
C SER A 449 7.03 2.68 24.74
N TYR A 450 7.63 2.25 23.63
CA TYR A 450 8.23 3.13 22.64
C TYR A 450 7.45 3.14 21.35
N GLY A 451 7.31 4.30 20.74
CA GLY A 451 6.69 4.46 19.43
C GLY A 451 7.35 5.62 18.70
N VAL A 452 7.47 5.50 17.39
CA VAL A 452 7.92 6.61 16.54
C VAL A 452 7.08 6.62 15.27
N CYS A 453 6.67 7.80 14.83
CA CYS A 453 6.04 7.99 13.53
C CYS A 453 6.36 9.38 12.96
N THR A 454 6.14 9.57 11.66
CA THR A 454 6.31 10.86 10.99
C THR A 454 4.98 11.40 10.49
N ALA A 455 4.78 12.71 10.57
CA ALA A 455 3.70 13.41 9.87
C ALA A 455 4.24 14.70 9.26
N GLY A 456 4.22 14.77 7.92
CA GLY A 456 4.95 15.81 7.19
C GLY A 456 6.45 15.73 7.52
N ALA A 457 7.06 16.87 7.85
CA ALA A 457 8.47 16.95 8.25
C ALA A 457 8.71 16.71 9.75
N SER A 458 7.65 16.55 10.54
CA SER A 458 7.75 16.36 12.00
C SER A 458 7.88 14.89 12.36
N VAL A 459 8.67 14.60 13.39
CA VAL A 459 8.80 13.26 13.99
C VAL A 459 8.14 13.26 15.36
N TYR A 460 7.37 12.22 15.66
CA TYR A 460 6.72 12.06 16.95
C TYR A 460 7.33 10.86 17.65
N VAL A 461 7.72 11.04 18.92
CA VAL A 461 8.48 10.04 19.66
C VAL A 461 7.82 9.80 21.02
N ALA A 462 7.58 8.53 21.34
CA ALA A 462 7.09 8.07 22.62
C ALA A 462 8.14 7.21 23.34
N GLY A 463 8.26 7.40 24.66
CA GLY A 463 9.14 6.64 25.57
C GLY A 463 8.65 6.78 27.02
N GLY A 464 7.35 6.51 27.23
CA GLY A 464 6.63 6.80 28.48
C GLY A 464 6.12 8.25 28.60
N HIS A 465 6.84 9.21 28.02
CA HIS A 465 6.33 10.54 27.65
C HIS A 465 6.27 10.64 26.12
N LEU A 466 5.69 11.73 25.60
CA LEU A 466 5.49 11.95 24.16
C LEU A 466 6.02 13.32 23.76
N TRP A 467 6.70 13.38 22.62
CA TRP A 467 7.25 14.61 22.07
C TRP A 467 6.95 14.74 20.59
N LYS A 468 6.76 15.98 20.14
CA LYS A 468 6.87 16.37 18.73
C LYS A 468 8.25 16.96 18.51
N VAL A 469 8.95 16.48 17.49
CA VAL A 469 10.29 16.90 17.10
C VAL A 469 10.23 17.56 15.72
N ASP A 470 10.78 18.76 15.63
CA ASP A 470 10.92 19.56 14.41
C ASP A 470 12.41 19.92 14.23
N GLY A 471 13.11 19.15 13.40
CA GLY A 471 14.56 19.24 13.24
C GLY A 471 15.28 18.93 14.56
N THR A 472 15.97 19.93 15.12
CA THR A 472 16.67 19.82 16.40
C THR A 472 15.86 20.34 17.59
N THR A 473 14.63 20.83 17.36
CA THR A 473 13.77 21.36 18.42
C THR A 473 12.67 20.37 18.73
N PHE A 474 12.19 20.35 19.97
CA PHE A 474 11.09 19.48 20.36
C PHE A 474 10.22 20.10 21.45
N ILE A 475 8.96 19.69 21.49
CA ILE A 475 8.01 20.05 22.53
C ILE A 475 7.34 18.80 23.11
N PRO A 476 7.08 18.74 24.42
CA PRO A 476 6.31 17.66 25.02
C PRO A 476 4.83 17.76 24.61
N ILE A 477 4.18 16.61 24.44
CA ILE A 477 2.74 16.49 24.21
C ILE A 477 2.09 15.87 25.44
N THR A 478 1.03 16.52 25.93
CA THR A 478 0.23 15.99 27.03
C THR A 478 -0.86 15.08 26.51
N ILE A 479 -1.01 13.89 27.10
CA ILE A 479 -2.13 12.96 26.84
C ILE A 479 -3.03 12.90 28.08
N PRO A 480 -4.13 13.66 28.12
CA PRO A 480 -5.07 13.64 29.24
C PRO A 480 -5.71 12.26 29.41
N GLY A 481 -5.77 11.77 30.66
CA GLY A 481 -6.38 10.48 30.99
C GLY A 481 -5.63 9.26 30.44
N GLY A 482 -4.49 9.44 29.78
CA GLY A 482 -3.58 8.36 29.43
C GLY A 482 -2.73 7.96 30.63
N LYS A 483 -2.44 6.66 30.76
CA LYS A 483 -1.46 6.16 31.70
C LYS A 483 -0.07 6.54 31.18
N LYS A 484 0.64 5.64 30.47
CA LYS A 484 1.92 5.84 29.77
C LYS A 484 2.12 4.68 28.78
N GLY A 485 3.13 4.78 27.91
CA GLY A 485 3.53 3.70 27.01
C GLY A 485 2.74 3.68 25.70
N TYR A 486 3.04 4.64 24.82
CA TYR A 486 2.26 4.90 23.61
C TYR A 486 2.92 4.31 22.35
N LYS A 487 2.11 3.69 21.49
CA LYS A 487 2.43 3.45 20.09
C LYS A 487 1.86 4.55 19.23
N LEU A 488 2.57 4.92 18.18
CA LEU A 488 2.25 6.08 17.35
C LEU A 488 2.05 5.63 15.91
N CYS A 489 1.08 6.24 15.24
CA CYS A 489 0.95 6.16 13.78
C CYS A 489 0.42 7.50 13.26
N ALA A 490 0.65 7.75 11.97
CA ALA A 490 0.04 8.87 11.27
C ALA A 490 -0.93 8.35 10.20
N SER A 491 -2.05 9.04 10.03
CA SER A 491 -3.02 8.82 8.97
C SER A 491 -3.40 10.17 8.38
N GLU A 492 -3.19 10.37 7.08
CA GLU A 492 -3.55 11.61 6.35
C GLU A 492 -3.05 12.90 7.05
N GLY A 493 -1.83 12.87 7.60
CA GLY A 493 -1.21 13.99 8.31
C GLY A 493 -1.68 14.18 9.76
N THR A 494 -2.68 13.44 10.22
CA THR A 494 -3.09 13.39 11.63
C THR A 494 -2.31 12.32 12.37
N VAL A 495 -1.80 12.63 13.56
CA VAL A 495 -1.07 11.67 14.39
C VAL A 495 -1.96 11.13 15.49
N TYR A 496 -1.87 9.83 15.71
CA TYR A 496 -2.57 9.11 16.75
C TYR A 496 -1.58 8.43 17.69
N ALA A 497 -1.93 8.43 18.97
CA ALA A 497 -1.23 7.69 20.00
C ALA A 497 -2.19 6.62 20.55
N ALA A 498 -1.72 5.40 20.75
CA ALA A 498 -2.51 4.32 21.34
C ALA A 498 -1.78 3.70 22.53
N GLY A 499 -2.55 3.28 23.53
CA GLY A 499 -2.04 2.72 24.76
C GLY A 499 -3.16 2.41 25.74
N GLN A 500 -2.92 2.70 27.03
CA GLN A 500 -3.85 2.42 28.11
C GLN A 500 -4.26 3.71 28.84
N THR A 501 -5.55 3.85 29.15
CA THR A 501 -6.08 4.92 30.00
C THR A 501 -5.69 4.74 31.46
N THR A 502 -5.86 5.76 32.29
CA THR A 502 -5.61 5.63 33.75
C THR A 502 -6.52 4.63 34.45
N ASP A 503 -7.71 4.36 33.92
CA ASP A 503 -8.63 3.31 34.38
C ASP A 503 -8.35 1.93 33.77
N GLY A 504 -7.27 1.78 33.01
CA GLY A 504 -6.76 0.49 32.56
C GLY A 504 -7.33 -0.01 31.23
N LYS A 505 -8.05 0.81 30.47
CA LYS A 505 -8.68 0.43 29.19
C LYS A 505 -7.79 0.74 28.01
N ALA A 506 -7.87 -0.07 26.97
CA ALA A 506 -7.22 0.20 25.69
C ALA A 506 -7.86 1.43 25.02
N ALA A 507 -7.06 2.38 24.57
CA ALA A 507 -7.55 3.62 23.98
C ALA A 507 -6.60 4.21 22.92
N ILE A 508 -7.17 5.10 22.10
CA ILE A 508 -6.49 5.90 21.09
C ILE A 508 -6.79 7.36 21.36
N TRP A 509 -5.76 8.20 21.28
CA TRP A 509 -5.83 9.65 21.33
C TRP A 509 -5.39 10.24 20.00
N LYS A 510 -6.05 11.30 19.57
CA LYS A 510 -5.66 12.12 18.42
C LYS A 510 -4.79 13.28 18.92
N ILE A 511 -3.63 13.46 18.33
CA ILE A 511 -2.70 14.53 18.70
C ILE A 511 -3.09 15.84 18.00
N GLU A 512 -3.20 16.91 18.78
CA GLU A 512 -3.67 18.23 18.35
C GLU A 512 -2.77 19.31 18.96
N GLY A 513 -1.72 19.69 18.21
CA GLY A 513 -0.71 20.63 18.68
C GLY A 513 0.14 20.06 19.82
N ALA A 514 0.11 20.72 20.98
CA ALA A 514 0.87 20.32 22.19
C ALA A 514 0.05 19.45 23.17
N SER A 515 -1.15 19.03 22.77
CA SER A 515 -2.03 18.16 23.57
C SER A 515 -2.62 17.06 22.69
N ALA A 516 -3.35 16.13 23.31
CA ALA A 516 -4.16 15.15 22.61
C ALA A 516 -5.59 15.13 23.14
N SER A 517 -6.53 14.69 22.31
CA SER A 517 -7.92 14.42 22.67
C SER A 517 -8.21 12.92 22.56
N LEU A 518 -9.04 12.38 23.46
CA LEU A 518 -9.44 10.98 23.39
C LEU A 518 -10.25 10.76 22.11
N TYR A 519 -9.75 9.89 21.24
CA TYR A 519 -10.37 9.57 19.95
C TYR A 519 -11.32 8.37 20.07
N ALA A 520 -10.85 7.29 20.70
CA ALA A 520 -11.66 6.09 20.92
C ALA A 520 -11.22 5.33 22.18
N THR A 521 -12.19 4.78 22.91
CA THR A 521 -11.94 3.69 23.88
C THR A 521 -12.24 2.37 23.18
N LEU A 522 -11.25 1.48 23.14
CA LEU A 522 -11.30 0.29 22.28
C LEU A 522 -11.92 -0.93 22.96
N SER A 523 -11.96 -0.95 24.30
CA SER A 523 -12.54 -2.05 25.06
C SER A 523 -13.13 -1.54 26.37
N THR A 524 -14.16 -2.22 26.85
CA THR A 524 -14.71 -2.01 28.20
C THR A 524 -13.90 -2.73 29.27
N ASN A 525 -13.15 -3.78 28.89
CA ASN A 525 -12.30 -4.56 29.78
C ASN A 525 -10.95 -3.86 30.00
N VAL A 526 -10.24 -4.27 31.04
CA VAL A 526 -8.83 -3.89 31.20
C VAL A 526 -8.05 -4.42 30.00
N GLY A 527 -7.22 -3.56 29.40
CA GLY A 527 -6.47 -3.89 28.19
C GLY A 527 -5.43 -2.83 27.87
N ASN A 528 -4.57 -3.12 26.91
CA ASN A 528 -3.58 -2.17 26.40
C ASN A 528 -3.38 -2.37 24.91
N VAL A 529 -2.90 -1.33 24.24
CA VAL A 529 -2.47 -1.36 22.84
C VAL A 529 -0.94 -1.40 22.78
N TYR A 530 -0.40 -2.35 22.02
CA TYR A 530 1.02 -2.55 21.80
C TYR A 530 1.47 -2.31 20.37
N ALA A 531 0.55 -2.15 19.41
CA ALA A 531 0.87 -1.70 18.07
C ALA A 531 -0.29 -0.93 17.45
N LEU A 532 0.04 0.01 16.56
CA LEU A 532 -0.92 0.87 15.88
C LEU A 532 -0.41 1.13 14.45
N CYS A 533 -1.27 0.95 13.46
CA CYS A 533 -1.00 1.35 12.07
C CYS A 533 -2.27 1.95 11.42
N ALA A 534 -2.08 2.60 10.27
CA ALA A 534 -3.17 3.20 9.51
C ALA A 534 -3.10 2.80 8.03
N ALA A 535 -4.26 2.64 7.38
CA ALA A 535 -4.37 2.50 5.94
C ALA A 535 -5.76 2.88 5.45
N GLY A 536 -5.84 3.56 4.30
CA GLY A 536 -7.13 3.96 3.71
C GLY A 536 -7.96 4.89 4.60
N GLY A 537 -7.34 5.67 5.49
CA GLY A 537 -8.04 6.48 6.50
C GLY A 537 -8.47 5.70 7.75
N ASP A 538 -8.42 4.37 7.73
CA ASP A 538 -8.76 3.53 8.88
C ASP A 538 -7.56 3.36 9.83
N LEU A 539 -7.86 3.08 11.11
CA LEU A 539 -6.88 2.74 12.13
C LEU A 539 -7.01 1.27 12.54
N TYR A 540 -5.86 0.64 12.76
CA TYR A 540 -5.75 -0.75 13.20
C TYR A 540 -4.84 -0.81 14.41
N ALA A 541 -5.35 -1.37 15.51
CA ALA A 541 -4.62 -1.47 16.77
C ALA A 541 -4.54 -2.93 17.21
N ALA A 542 -3.41 -3.33 17.81
CA ALA A 542 -3.24 -4.68 18.37
C ALA A 542 -2.75 -4.61 19.81
N GLY A 543 -3.19 -5.57 20.61
CA GLY A 543 -2.84 -5.62 22.03
C GLY A 543 -3.46 -6.79 22.77
N PHE A 544 -4.02 -6.52 23.94
CA PHE A 544 -4.74 -7.53 24.71
C PHE A 544 -5.94 -6.95 25.44
N TYR A 545 -6.86 -7.85 25.80
CA TYR A 545 -7.83 -7.61 26.85
C TYR A 545 -7.63 -8.64 27.98
N GLN A 546 -8.05 -8.29 29.20
CA GLN A 546 -8.14 -9.22 30.32
C GLN A 546 -9.54 -9.81 30.37
N ASP A 547 -9.61 -11.14 30.45
CA ASP A 547 -10.87 -11.84 30.71
C ASP A 547 -11.26 -11.78 32.21
N THR A 548 -12.35 -12.46 32.56
CA THR A 548 -12.87 -12.51 33.94
C THR A 548 -11.92 -13.19 34.92
N ASP A 549 -10.95 -13.96 34.43
CA ASP A 549 -9.92 -14.64 35.22
C ASP A 549 -8.61 -13.82 35.27
N TYR A 550 -8.65 -12.56 34.84
CA TYR A 550 -7.50 -11.65 34.73
C TYR A 550 -6.40 -12.12 33.78
N LYS A 551 -6.69 -13.08 32.90
CA LYS A 551 -5.73 -13.57 31.90
C LYS A 551 -5.75 -12.68 30.67
N ARG A 552 -4.56 -12.34 30.17
CA ARG A 552 -4.42 -11.57 28.92
C ARG A 552 -4.80 -12.44 27.73
N LYS A 553 -5.58 -11.90 26.81
CA LYS A 553 -5.98 -12.57 25.57
C LYS A 553 -5.59 -11.73 24.36
N PRO A 554 -5.01 -12.34 23.31
CA PRO A 554 -4.58 -11.64 22.12
C PRO A 554 -5.78 -11.14 21.31
N MET A 555 -5.73 -9.88 20.88
CA MET A 555 -6.78 -9.30 20.05
C MET A 555 -6.29 -8.10 19.25
N TRP A 556 -7.09 -7.70 18.26
CA TRP A 556 -6.91 -6.45 17.55
C TRP A 556 -8.24 -5.72 17.34
N TRP A 557 -8.15 -4.45 17.00
CA TRP A 557 -9.26 -3.53 16.79
C TRP A 557 -9.13 -2.85 15.43
N HIS A 558 -10.27 -2.65 14.78
CA HIS A 558 -10.41 -1.86 13.57
C HIS A 558 -11.29 -0.64 13.88
N ILE A 559 -10.82 0.54 13.51
CA ILE A 559 -11.60 1.78 13.57
C ILE A 559 -11.71 2.30 12.14
N ALA A 560 -12.89 2.19 11.56
CA ALA A 560 -13.17 2.75 10.23
C ALA A 560 -13.09 4.27 10.27
N ALA A 561 -12.80 4.93 9.14
CA ALA A 561 -12.75 6.39 9.03
C ALA A 561 -14.02 7.09 9.55
N GLY A 562 -15.19 6.45 9.46
CA GLY A 562 -16.46 6.92 10.04
C GLY A 562 -16.62 6.73 11.56
N GLY A 563 -15.59 6.25 12.26
CA GLY A 563 -15.56 6.02 13.71
C GLY A 563 -16.15 4.69 14.17
N THR A 564 -16.55 3.80 13.25
CA THR A 564 -17.08 2.48 13.63
C THR A 564 -15.96 1.59 14.15
N LEU A 565 -16.11 1.09 15.38
CA LEU A 565 -15.16 0.22 16.06
C LEU A 565 -15.58 -1.25 15.95
N THR A 566 -14.66 -2.11 15.52
CA THR A 566 -14.82 -3.57 15.51
C THR A 566 -13.70 -4.25 16.31
N GLU A 567 -14.07 -5.23 17.14
CA GLU A 567 -13.14 -6.03 17.94
C GLU A 567 -12.90 -7.41 17.32
N HIS A 568 -11.66 -7.88 17.33
CA HIS A 568 -11.27 -9.18 16.78
C HIS A 568 -10.42 -9.98 17.76
N LYS A 569 -11.03 -10.95 18.42
CA LYS A 569 -10.35 -11.87 19.36
C LYS A 569 -9.63 -12.97 18.59
N LEU A 570 -8.38 -13.27 18.97
CA LEU A 570 -7.50 -14.19 18.24
C LEU A 570 -7.33 -15.56 18.90
N GLY A 571 -8.10 -15.84 19.96
CA GLY A 571 -8.07 -17.12 20.67
C GLY A 571 -8.60 -17.00 22.10
N ILE A 572 -8.62 -18.12 22.81
CA ILE A 572 -8.99 -18.21 24.23
C ILE A 572 -7.80 -18.47 25.15
N ASP A 573 -6.65 -18.82 24.60
CA ASP A 573 -5.44 -19.06 25.39
C ASP A 573 -4.82 -17.76 25.84
N GLU A 574 -4.06 -17.81 26.93
CA GLU A 574 -3.33 -16.65 27.42
C GLU A 574 -2.27 -16.19 26.41
N GLY A 575 -2.18 -14.88 26.21
CA GLY A 575 -1.27 -14.26 25.25
C GLY A 575 -1.59 -12.80 24.97
N GLU A 576 -0.83 -12.20 24.07
CA GLU A 576 -0.96 -10.81 23.67
C GLU A 576 -0.43 -10.60 22.25
N THR A 577 -0.96 -9.60 21.54
CA THR A 577 -0.40 -9.18 20.25
C THR A 577 0.45 -7.94 20.38
N LEU A 578 1.58 -7.94 19.69
CA LEU A 578 2.67 -6.97 19.84
C LEU A 578 2.96 -6.18 18.56
N GLY A 579 2.48 -6.65 17.41
CA GLY A 579 2.63 -5.98 16.11
C GLY A 579 1.35 -6.08 15.27
N ILE A 580 1.07 -5.03 14.49
CA ILE A 580 0.02 -5.02 13.48
C ILE A 580 0.49 -4.28 12.23
N CYS A 581 0.17 -4.81 11.06
CA CYS A 581 0.30 -4.13 9.78
C CYS A 581 -0.82 -4.55 8.83
N VAL A 582 -0.93 -3.85 7.72
CA VAL A 582 -1.90 -4.11 6.66
C VAL A 582 -1.17 -4.20 5.34
N ALA A 583 -1.66 -5.05 4.44
CA ALA A 583 -1.15 -5.20 3.09
C ALA A 583 -2.31 -5.23 2.10
N PRO A 584 -2.10 -4.89 0.82
CA PRO A 584 -3.11 -5.09 -0.22
C PRO A 584 -3.61 -6.52 -0.20
N GLN A 585 -4.93 -6.70 -0.36
CA GLN A 585 -5.52 -8.03 -0.39
C GLN A 585 -4.89 -8.88 -1.50
N GLU A 586 -4.57 -10.13 -1.15
CA GLU A 586 -3.89 -11.07 -2.07
C GLU A 586 -4.69 -11.39 -3.34
#